data_AF-A0A7W8EY20-F1
#
_entry.id   AF-A0A7W8EY20-F1
#
_cell.length_a   1.000
_cell.length_b   1.000
_cell.length_c   1.000
_cell.angle_alpha   90.00
_cell.angle_beta   90.00
_cell.angle_gamma   90.00
#
_symmetry.space_group_name_H-M   'P 1'
#
loop_
_entity.id
_entity.type
_entity.pdbx_description
1 polymer ?
#
loop_
_entity_poly.entity_id
_entity_poly.type
_entity_poly.pdbx_seq_one_letter_code
_entity_poly.pdbx_strand_id
1 'polypeptide(L)'
;MSDARIPDDDGIQPADIRAVRGEGRAELRALLRAQIDIGRARRESPAPPPAPPSPPGHRPGAWPTGSSPPGPPRDWQIPAPVWRAAARHYSNQTHRPDQPCDCGNCPSTDTEEN
;
A
#
# COMPACT_ATOMS: atom_id res chain seq x y z
N MET A 1 -16.30 -23.58 -30.93
CA MET A 1 -16.36 -22.24 -30.31
C MET A 1 -15.00 -22.01 -29.67
N SER A 2 -14.12 -21.30 -30.38
CA SER A 2 -12.74 -21.10 -29.95
C SER A 2 -12.68 -19.85 -29.08
N ASP A 3 -12.40 -20.04 -27.79
CA ASP A 3 -12.07 -18.97 -26.86
C ASP A 3 -10.83 -18.22 -27.38
N ALA A 4 -11.06 -17.09 -28.05
CA ALA A 4 -10.01 -16.13 -28.33
C ALA A 4 -9.64 -15.46 -27.00
N ARG A 5 -8.65 -16.01 -26.30
CA ARG A 5 -7.96 -15.30 -25.21
C ARG A 5 -7.51 -13.97 -25.77
N ILE A 6 -8.11 -12.90 -25.26
CA ILE A 6 -7.60 -11.54 -25.41
C ILE A 6 -6.15 -11.59 -24.88
N PRO A 7 -5.13 -11.26 -25.68
CA PRO A 7 -3.77 -11.15 -25.17
C PRO A 7 -3.80 -10.17 -24.00
N ASP A 8 -3.28 -10.59 -22.85
CA ASP A 8 -3.04 -9.66 -21.76
C ASP A 8 -2.28 -8.45 -22.33
N ASP A 9 -2.69 -7.23 -21.96
CA ASP A 9 -2.05 -5.97 -22.34
C ASP A 9 -0.63 -5.97 -21.75
N ASP A 10 0.26 -6.70 -22.41
CA ASP A 10 1.65 -6.91 -22.04
C ASP A 10 2.39 -5.61 -22.34
N GLY A 11 2.26 -4.65 -21.41
CA GLY A 11 3.10 -3.47 -21.37
C GLY A 11 4.60 -3.84 -21.39
N ILE A 12 5.45 -2.81 -21.35
CA ILE A 12 6.91 -3.00 -21.35
C ILE A 12 7.31 -4.00 -20.26
N GLN A 13 7.93 -5.10 -20.68
CA GLN A 13 8.32 -6.16 -19.78
C GLN A 13 9.60 -5.77 -19.03
N PRO A 14 9.84 -6.31 -17.83
CA PRO A 14 11.09 -6.06 -17.11
C PRO A 14 12.36 -6.39 -17.91
N ALA A 15 12.26 -7.34 -18.86
CA ALA A 15 13.31 -7.69 -19.80
C ALA A 15 13.63 -6.52 -20.76
N ASP A 16 12.61 -5.85 -21.27
CA ASP A 16 12.74 -4.71 -22.19
C ASP A 16 13.40 -3.51 -21.49
N ILE A 17 13.01 -3.24 -20.23
CA ILE A 17 13.66 -2.19 -19.43
C ILE A 17 15.13 -2.50 -19.20
N ARG A 18 15.48 -3.78 -19.01
CA ARG A 18 16.87 -4.21 -18.82
C ARG A 18 17.68 -4.05 -20.10
N ALA A 19 17.10 -4.38 -21.25
CA ALA A 19 17.74 -4.18 -22.56
C ALA A 19 18.00 -2.69 -22.83
N VAL A 20 17.00 -1.84 -22.65
CA VAL A 20 17.11 -0.39 -22.92
C VAL A 20 18.02 0.32 -21.91
N ARG A 21 18.13 -0.19 -20.68
CA ARG A 21 19.16 0.29 -19.73
C ARG A 21 20.59 0.02 -20.19
N GLY A 22 20.82 -1.02 -20.98
CA GLY A 22 22.12 -1.34 -21.56
C GLY A 22 22.49 -0.44 -22.75
N GLU A 23 21.48 0.06 -23.47
CA GLU A 23 21.65 0.94 -24.64
C GLU A 23 21.94 2.40 -24.24
N GLY A 24 21.34 2.87 -23.13
CA GLY A 24 21.69 4.16 -22.55
C GLY A 24 20.57 4.87 -21.80
N ARG A 25 20.93 5.95 -21.09
CA ARG A 25 19.98 6.73 -20.27
C ARG A 25 19.01 7.55 -21.14
N ALA A 26 19.38 7.90 -22.37
CA ALA A 26 18.55 8.72 -23.25
C ALA A 26 17.39 7.90 -23.83
N GLU A 27 17.68 6.66 -24.18
CA GLU A 27 16.82 5.65 -24.77
C GLU A 27 15.76 5.23 -23.75
N LEU A 28 16.18 4.96 -22.51
CA LEU A 28 15.25 4.69 -21.40
C LEU A 28 14.31 5.87 -21.16
N ARG A 29 14.82 7.10 -21.23
CA ARG A 29 13.99 8.30 -21.03
C ARG A 29 13.00 8.51 -22.16
N ALA A 30 13.38 8.22 -23.41
CA ALA A 30 12.49 8.29 -24.57
C ALA A 30 11.36 7.26 -24.47
N LEU A 31 11.70 6.02 -24.11
CA LEU A 31 10.76 4.93 -23.89
C LEU A 31 9.71 5.27 -22.83
N LEU A 32 10.13 5.78 -21.67
CA LEU A 32 9.24 6.15 -20.59
C LEU A 32 8.30 7.31 -20.98
N ARG A 33 8.77 8.28 -21.77
CA ARG A 33 7.91 9.37 -22.27
C ARG A 33 6.84 8.85 -23.22
N ALA A 34 7.21 7.97 -24.16
CA ALA A 34 6.26 7.39 -25.09
C ALA A 34 5.13 6.62 -24.37
N GLN A 35 5.44 5.90 -23.29
CA GLN A 35 4.42 5.24 -22.48
C GLN A 35 3.47 6.21 -21.79
N ILE A 36 3.99 7.32 -21.26
CA ILE A 36 3.18 8.37 -20.64
C ILE A 36 2.22 8.98 -21.66
N ASP A 37 2.69 9.23 -22.88
CA ASP A 37 1.87 9.80 -23.95
C ASP A 37 0.77 8.85 -24.40
N ILE A 38 1.08 7.55 -24.56
CA ILE A 38 0.09 6.49 -24.83
C ILE A 38 -0.96 6.44 -23.70
N GLY A 39 -0.51 6.43 -22.45
CA GLY A 39 -1.38 6.42 -21.29
C GLY A 39 -2.26 7.67 -21.18
N ARG A 40 -1.75 8.84 -21.61
CA ARG A 40 -2.52 10.09 -21.66
C ARG A 40 -3.56 10.06 -22.76
N ALA A 41 -3.20 9.63 -23.97
CA ALA A 41 -4.14 9.50 -25.09
C ALA A 41 -5.31 8.54 -24.76
N ARG A 42 -5.05 7.45 -24.01
CA ARG A 42 -6.11 6.56 -23.50
C ARG A 42 -7.10 7.29 -22.57
N ARG A 43 -6.65 8.27 -21.79
CA ARG A 43 -7.49 9.06 -20.86
C ARG A 43 -8.26 10.19 -21.52
N GLU A 44 -7.83 10.65 -22.69
CA GLU A 44 -8.51 11.70 -23.47
C GLU A 44 -9.71 11.17 -24.27
N SER A 45 -10.02 9.86 -24.16
CA SER A 45 -11.28 9.27 -24.64
C SER A 45 -12.51 9.85 -23.91
N PRO A 46 -13.71 9.81 -24.53
CA PRO A 46 -14.69 10.89 -24.51
C PRO A 46 -15.18 11.27 -23.12
N ALA A 47 -15.59 12.54 -22.99
CA ALA A 47 -16.07 13.12 -21.74
C ALA A 47 -17.02 12.15 -21.00
N PRO A 48 -16.82 11.97 -19.68
CA PRO A 48 -17.66 11.07 -18.90
C PRO A 48 -19.13 11.48 -19.09
N PRO A 49 -20.06 10.51 -19.19
CA PRO A 49 -21.47 10.83 -19.30
C PRO A 49 -21.89 11.71 -18.12
N PRO A 50 -22.84 12.64 -18.32
CA PRO A 50 -23.29 13.52 -17.25
C PRO A 50 -23.75 12.68 -16.07
N ALA A 51 -23.29 13.05 -14.88
CA ALA A 51 -23.70 12.38 -13.65
C ALA A 51 -25.24 12.45 -13.51
N PRO A 52 -25.89 11.37 -13.04
CA PRO A 52 -27.32 11.41 -12.78
C PRO A 52 -27.66 12.49 -11.74
N PRO A 53 -28.86 13.09 -11.80
CA PRO A 53 -29.29 14.06 -10.80
C PRO A 53 -29.28 13.42 -9.42
N SER A 54 -28.78 14.16 -8.43
CA SER A 54 -28.78 13.71 -7.04
C SER A 54 -30.23 13.59 -6.53
N PRO A 55 -30.55 12.54 -5.76
CA PRO A 55 -31.90 12.40 -5.21
C PRO A 55 -32.23 13.54 -4.23
N PRO A 56 -33.52 13.89 -4.05
CA PRO A 56 -33.95 14.98 -3.17
C PRO A 56 -33.40 14.79 -1.75
N GLY A 57 -32.72 15.80 -1.21
CA GLY A 57 -32.13 15.75 0.13
C GLY A 57 -30.73 15.13 0.22
N HIS A 58 -30.16 14.64 -0.88
CA HIS A 58 -28.79 14.14 -0.91
C HIS A 58 -27.77 15.27 -0.78
N ARG A 59 -26.94 15.22 0.26
CA ARG A 59 -25.78 16.11 0.44
C ARG A 59 -24.50 15.33 0.11
N PRO A 60 -23.59 15.86 -0.74
CA PRO A 60 -22.31 15.21 -1.00
C PRO A 60 -21.57 14.88 0.31
N GLY A 61 -21.12 13.62 0.44
CA GLY A 61 -20.46 13.12 1.66
C GLY A 61 -21.39 12.70 2.80
N ALA A 62 -22.71 12.91 2.68
CA ALA A 62 -23.67 12.37 3.62
C ALA A 62 -23.98 10.91 3.30
N TRP A 63 -24.16 10.12 4.36
CA TRP A 63 -24.65 8.76 4.23
C TRP A 63 -26.12 8.77 3.76
N PRO A 64 -26.53 7.80 2.93
CA PRO A 64 -27.93 7.62 2.57
C PRO A 64 -28.85 7.61 3.80
N THR A 65 -30.08 8.12 3.65
CA THR A 65 -31.09 8.07 4.70
C THR A 65 -31.29 6.64 5.18
N GLY A 66 -31.20 6.42 6.49
CA GLY A 66 -31.30 5.08 7.10
C GLY A 66 -29.96 4.30 7.16
N SER A 67 -28.86 4.90 6.72
CA SER A 67 -27.52 4.36 6.90
C SER A 67 -26.66 5.28 7.76
N SER A 68 -25.74 4.69 8.51
CA SER A 68 -24.76 5.39 9.34
C SER A 68 -23.36 4.95 8.93
N PRO A 69 -22.33 5.81 9.11
CA PRO A 69 -20.96 5.37 8.95
C PRO A 69 -20.67 4.16 9.86
N PRO A 70 -19.72 3.30 9.47
CA PRO A 70 -19.18 2.34 10.43
C PRO A 70 -18.73 3.11 11.66
N GLY A 71 -19.12 2.62 12.84
CA GLY A 71 -18.79 3.26 14.11
C GLY A 71 -17.27 3.45 14.24
N PRO A 72 -16.83 4.36 15.13
CA PRO A 72 -15.41 4.49 15.41
C PRO A 72 -14.83 3.10 15.71
N PRO A 73 -13.61 2.79 15.23
CA PRO A 73 -12.95 1.55 15.61
C PRO A 73 -13.02 1.39 17.12
N ARG A 74 -13.24 0.16 17.62
CA ARG A 74 -13.11 -0.08 19.06
C ARG A 74 -11.75 0.47 19.48
N ASP A 75 -11.71 1.26 20.55
CA ASP A 75 -10.44 1.72 21.10
C ASP A 75 -9.58 0.48 21.34
N TRP A 76 -8.52 0.31 20.56
CA TRP A 76 -7.52 -0.72 20.81
C TRP A 76 -6.74 -0.28 22.04
N GLN A 77 -7.33 -0.46 23.21
CA GLN A 77 -6.67 -0.17 24.47
C GLN A 77 -5.67 -1.28 24.72
N ILE A 78 -4.41 -1.02 24.38
CA ILE A 78 -3.30 -1.87 24.82
C ILE A 78 -3.32 -1.83 26.35
N PRO A 79 -3.41 -2.99 27.04
CA PRO A 79 -3.40 -2.99 28.49
C PRO A 79 -2.14 -2.28 29.01
N ALA A 80 -2.31 -1.39 29.99
CA ALA A 80 -1.21 -0.65 30.61
C ALA A 80 0.03 -1.50 30.99
N PRO A 81 -0.09 -2.73 31.52
CA PRO A 81 1.09 -3.56 31.78
C PRO A 81 1.84 -3.97 30.50
N VAL A 82 1.13 -4.28 29.41
CA VAL A 82 1.72 -4.65 28.11
C VAL A 82 2.48 -3.47 27.52
N TRP A 83 1.88 -2.27 27.56
CA TRP A 83 2.54 -1.04 27.11
C TRP A 83 3.81 -0.74 27.93
N ARG A 84 3.74 -0.88 29.27
CA ARG A 84 4.89 -0.67 30.16
C ARG A 84 6.02 -1.67 29.93
N ALA A 85 5.72 -2.91 29.55
CA ALA A 85 6.73 -3.90 29.19
C ALA A 85 7.40 -3.54 27.86
N ALA A 86 6.60 -3.18 26.84
CA ALA A 86 7.11 -2.78 25.53
C ALA A 86 8.00 -1.52 25.59
N ALA A 87 7.58 -0.50 26.34
CA ALA A 87 8.35 0.73 26.53
C ALA A 87 9.69 0.47 27.26
N ARG A 88 9.69 -0.40 28.28
CA ARG A 88 10.91 -0.81 28.97
C ARG A 88 11.86 -1.56 28.05
N HIS A 89 11.34 -2.49 27.25
CA HIS A 89 12.14 -3.22 26.27
C HIS A 89 12.82 -2.29 25.26
N TYR A 90 12.08 -1.33 24.69
CA TYR A 90 12.64 -0.34 23.77
C TYR A 90 13.71 0.54 24.42
N SER A 91 13.46 1.01 25.65
CA SER A 91 14.42 1.82 26.41
C SER A 91 15.73 1.05 26.67
N ASN A 92 15.63 -0.22 27.06
CA ASN A 92 16.78 -1.09 27.29
C ASN A 92 17.59 -1.33 26.01
N GLN A 93 16.94 -1.58 24.86
CA GLN A 93 17.65 -1.69 23.58
C GLN A 93 18.45 -0.43 23.22
N THR A 94 17.94 0.75 23.57
CA THR A 94 18.59 2.03 23.21
C THR A 94 19.70 2.41 24.18
N HIS A 95 19.52 2.17 25.49
CA HIS A 95 20.42 2.70 26.53
C HIS A 95 21.28 1.64 27.22
N ARG A 96 20.93 0.36 27.10
CA ARG A 96 21.60 -0.76 27.78
C ARG A 96 21.61 -2.03 26.89
N PRO A 97 22.15 -1.95 25.66
CA PRO A 97 22.10 -3.07 24.72
C PRO A 97 22.86 -4.32 25.21
N ASP A 98 23.90 -4.13 26.02
CA ASP A 98 24.76 -5.22 26.52
C ASP A 98 24.25 -5.84 27.84
N GLN A 99 23.14 -5.36 28.41
CA GLN A 99 22.57 -5.91 29.63
C GLN A 99 21.42 -6.88 29.31
N PRO A 100 21.29 -7.98 30.07
CA PRO A 100 20.16 -8.88 29.92
C PRO A 100 18.85 -8.12 30.21
N CYS A 101 17.86 -8.22 29.32
CA CYS A 101 16.62 -7.47 29.48
C CYS A 101 15.82 -7.97 30.67
N ASP A 102 15.53 -7.07 31.60
CA ASP A 102 14.65 -7.28 32.75
C ASP A 102 13.17 -7.01 32.43
N CYS A 103 12.86 -6.75 31.16
CA CYS A 103 11.54 -6.35 30.66
C CYS A 103 10.50 -7.49 30.67
N GLY A 104 10.89 -8.72 31.01
CA GLY A 104 10.01 -9.90 31.08
C GLY A 104 9.47 -10.39 29.73
N ASN A 105 9.95 -9.81 28.61
CA ASN A 105 9.46 -10.09 27.26
C ASN A 105 10.61 -10.31 26.25
N CYS A 106 11.82 -10.60 26.74
CA CYS A 106 12.91 -11.02 25.87
C CYS A 106 12.86 -12.53 25.64
N PRO A 107 13.21 -13.00 24.43
CA PRO A 107 13.42 -14.42 24.20
C PRO A 107 14.56 -14.89 25.12
N SER A 108 14.30 -15.92 25.93
CA SER A 108 15.33 -16.57 26.73
C SER A 108 16.39 -17.11 25.76
N THR A 109 17.66 -16.82 26.02
CA THR A 109 18.81 -17.33 25.24
C THR A 109 19.04 -18.83 25.41
N ASP A 110 18.20 -19.53 26.18
CA ASP A 110 18.34 -20.97 26.48
C ASP A 110 17.82 -21.89 25.36
N THR A 111 17.67 -21.39 24.13
CA THR A 111 17.29 -22.23 22.96
C THR A 111 18.40 -22.25 21.91
N GLU A 112 19.66 -22.30 22.34
CA GLU A 112 20.78 -22.77 21.50
C GLU A 112 21.77 -23.52 22.39
N GLU A 113 21.55 -24.83 22.59
CA GLU A 113 22.56 -25.92 22.56
C GLU A 113 22.02 -27.21 23.22
N ASN A 114 21.96 -28.28 22.40
CA ASN A 114 21.67 -29.71 22.66
C ASN A 114 20.22 -30.15 22.96
#